data_AF-A0A1I0R250-F1
#
_entry.id   AF-A0A1I0R250-F1
#
_cell.length_a   1.000
_cell.length_b   1.000
_cell.length_c   1.000
_cell.angle_alpha   90.00
_cell.angle_beta   90.00
_cell.angle_gamma   90.00
#
_symmetry.space_group_name_H-M   'P 1'
#
loop_
_entity.id
_entity.type
_entity.pdbx_description
1 polymer ?
#
loop_
_entity_poly.entity_id
_entity_poly.type
_entity_poly.pdbx_seq_one_letter_code
_entity_poly.pdbx_strand_id
1 'polypeptide(L)'
;MAKQDTQEVCLNGHQITDRYYSSPEFRKKFCTTCGEKTIHTCPSCAKDIKGHMIYENVIDLSGRSTPVPNICDNCGADFPWREKKQKIKELSNPTNVEKDATFLIGVLCDRFHLIVKQLRQRHNDRPTLDINDEYDVQDLLHSLLKIYFDDIRPEEWNPSYAGSSTRSDFLLKDEQIIIEVKKTRTGLKAKQLGEQLIIDIAHYKNNFGCKILYCFVYDPEGYISNPKGIESDLSKNETGFNVIVNIIPKGH
;
A
#
# COMPACT_ATOMS: atom_id res chain seq x y z
N MET A 1 -17.24 -11.94 -47.65
CA MET A 1 -18.09 -11.24 -46.65
C MET A 1 -17.42 -11.26 -45.28
N ALA A 2 -17.67 -10.26 -44.43
CA ALA A 2 -17.19 -10.25 -43.04
C ALA A 2 -18.24 -10.87 -42.13
N LYS A 3 -17.86 -11.85 -41.29
CA LYS A 3 -18.73 -12.51 -40.32
C LYS A 3 -18.16 -12.33 -38.92
N GLN A 4 -18.98 -11.80 -38.04
CA GLN A 4 -18.67 -11.67 -36.62
C GLN A 4 -18.91 -13.02 -35.92
N ASP A 5 -17.87 -13.60 -35.31
CA ASP A 5 -18.01 -14.73 -34.40
C ASP A 5 -18.28 -14.24 -32.97
N THR A 6 -18.45 -15.17 -32.05
CA THR A 6 -18.79 -14.98 -30.64
C THR A 6 -17.60 -15.40 -29.79
N GLN A 7 -17.31 -14.67 -28.72
CA GLN A 7 -16.30 -15.06 -27.74
C GLN A 7 -16.91 -15.77 -26.53
N GLU A 8 -16.16 -16.70 -25.96
CA GLU A 8 -16.45 -17.35 -24.67
C GLU A 8 -15.49 -16.83 -23.60
N VAL A 9 -16.05 -16.37 -22.48
CA VAL A 9 -15.33 -15.71 -21.39
C VAL A 9 -15.84 -16.26 -20.06
N CYS A 10 -14.96 -16.43 -19.08
CA CYS A 10 -15.38 -16.84 -17.73
C CYS A 10 -15.97 -15.68 -16.92
N LEU A 11 -16.72 -15.97 -15.84
CA LEU A 11 -17.28 -14.91 -14.97
C LEU A 11 -16.22 -14.07 -14.22
N ASN A 12 -14.93 -14.43 -14.33
CA ASN A 12 -13.79 -13.63 -13.88
C ASN A 12 -13.12 -12.82 -15.01
N GLY A 13 -13.56 -12.95 -16.26
CA GLY A 13 -13.10 -12.15 -17.39
C GLY A 13 -11.90 -12.72 -18.15
N HIS A 14 -11.51 -13.98 -17.90
CA HIS A 14 -10.53 -14.68 -18.73
C HIS A 14 -11.19 -15.15 -20.03
N GLN A 15 -10.65 -14.76 -21.16
CA GLN A 15 -11.10 -15.24 -22.46
C GLN A 15 -10.67 -16.69 -22.66
N ILE A 16 -11.61 -17.52 -23.10
CA ILE A 16 -11.38 -18.92 -23.43
C ILE A 16 -11.09 -19.06 -24.92
N THR A 17 -11.93 -18.43 -25.75
CA THR A 17 -11.79 -18.35 -27.19
C THR A 17 -12.55 -17.13 -27.69
N ASP A 18 -12.08 -16.48 -28.75
CA ASP A 18 -12.85 -15.46 -29.46
C ASP A 18 -13.58 -16.02 -30.70
N ARG A 19 -13.55 -17.34 -30.88
CA ARG A 19 -14.12 -18.10 -32.01
C ARG A 19 -15.03 -19.23 -31.53
N TYR A 20 -16.07 -18.89 -30.77
CA TYR A 20 -16.98 -19.87 -30.17
C TYR A 20 -17.66 -20.71 -31.23
N TYR A 21 -18.24 -20.13 -32.28
CA TYR A 21 -18.95 -20.91 -33.29
C TYR A 21 -18.03 -21.53 -34.34
N SER A 22 -16.98 -20.82 -34.79
CA SER A 22 -16.09 -21.36 -35.82
C SER A 22 -15.10 -22.40 -35.30
N SER A 23 -14.81 -22.41 -34.01
CA SER A 23 -13.79 -23.30 -33.42
C SER A 23 -14.29 -23.96 -32.12
N PRO A 24 -15.27 -24.89 -32.21
CA PRO A 24 -15.91 -25.53 -31.06
C PRO A 24 -14.95 -26.35 -30.17
N GLU A 25 -13.83 -26.80 -30.71
CA GLU A 25 -12.80 -27.59 -30.03
C GLU A 25 -12.12 -26.84 -28.87
N PHE A 26 -12.14 -25.51 -28.88
CA PHE A 26 -11.55 -24.68 -27.82
C PHE A 26 -12.55 -24.32 -26.71
N ARG A 27 -13.83 -24.69 -26.86
CA ARG A 27 -14.86 -24.37 -25.86
C ARG A 27 -14.60 -25.10 -24.55
N LYS A 28 -14.84 -24.43 -23.43
CA LYS A 28 -14.69 -25.03 -22.10
C LYS A 28 -15.84 -24.64 -21.21
N LYS A 29 -16.46 -25.61 -20.51
CA LYS A 29 -17.52 -25.32 -19.51
C LYS A 29 -17.01 -24.49 -18.32
N PHE A 30 -15.72 -24.61 -18.00
CA PHE A 30 -15.05 -23.93 -16.90
C PHE A 30 -13.68 -23.41 -17.34
N CYS A 31 -13.27 -22.29 -16.76
CA CYS A 31 -11.99 -21.66 -17.02
C CYS A 31 -10.83 -22.49 -16.45
N THR A 32 -9.82 -22.79 -17.28
CA THR A 32 -8.62 -23.51 -16.80
C THR A 32 -7.68 -22.67 -15.96
N THR A 33 -7.85 -21.34 -15.94
CA THR A 33 -7.01 -20.43 -15.13
C THR A 33 -7.57 -20.23 -13.73
N CYS A 34 -8.89 -20.20 -13.56
CA CYS A 34 -9.52 -19.83 -12.28
C CYS A 34 -10.70 -20.71 -11.83
N GLY A 35 -11.05 -21.76 -12.60
CA GLY A 35 -12.13 -22.69 -12.25
C GLY A 35 -13.56 -22.17 -12.47
N GLU A 36 -13.74 -20.90 -12.79
CA GLU A 36 -15.05 -20.27 -12.89
C GLU A 36 -15.83 -20.66 -14.15
N LYS A 37 -17.16 -20.64 -14.07
CA LYS A 37 -18.06 -20.94 -15.19
C LYS A 37 -17.85 -19.98 -16.37
N THR A 38 -18.05 -20.48 -17.59
CA THR A 38 -17.95 -19.71 -18.83
C THR A 38 -19.30 -19.32 -19.39
N ILE A 39 -19.32 -18.20 -20.10
CA ILE A 39 -20.47 -17.65 -20.82
C ILE A 39 -20.02 -17.15 -22.20
N HIS A 40 -20.89 -17.26 -23.19
CA HIS A 40 -20.70 -16.72 -24.54
C HIS A 40 -21.79 -15.70 -24.92
N THR A 41 -22.74 -15.49 -24.02
CA THR A 41 -23.85 -14.55 -24.15
C THR A 41 -23.89 -13.59 -22.95
N CYS A 42 -24.45 -12.41 -23.16
CA CYS A 42 -24.73 -11.45 -22.11
C CYS A 42 -25.74 -12.04 -21.11
N PRO A 43 -25.43 -12.09 -19.80
CA PRO A 43 -26.38 -12.58 -18.80
C PRO A 43 -27.68 -11.76 -18.72
N SER A 44 -27.65 -10.48 -19.12
CA SER A 44 -28.79 -9.56 -19.02
C SER A 44 -29.71 -9.59 -20.24
N CYS A 45 -29.19 -9.76 -21.45
CA CYS A 45 -29.99 -9.70 -22.68
C CYS A 45 -29.82 -10.91 -23.61
N ALA A 46 -29.05 -11.92 -23.19
CA ALA A 46 -28.74 -13.14 -23.94
C ALA A 46 -28.05 -12.92 -25.31
N LYS A 47 -27.65 -11.70 -25.65
CA LYS A 47 -26.92 -11.41 -26.90
C LYS A 47 -25.50 -11.96 -26.83
N ASP A 48 -25.06 -12.59 -27.91
CA ASP A 48 -23.69 -13.05 -28.09
C ASP A 48 -22.64 -11.98 -27.81
N ILE A 49 -21.57 -12.37 -27.13
CA ILE A 49 -20.43 -11.48 -26.87
C ILE A 49 -19.58 -11.43 -28.14
N LYS A 50 -19.42 -10.25 -28.74
CA LYS A 50 -18.66 -10.07 -29.99
C LYS A 50 -17.24 -10.66 -29.92
N GLY A 51 -16.96 -11.69 -30.70
CA GLY A 51 -15.65 -12.32 -30.82
C GLY A 51 -14.85 -11.86 -32.04
N HIS A 52 -14.16 -12.79 -32.68
CA HIS A 52 -13.29 -12.51 -33.82
C HIS A 52 -14.10 -12.15 -35.08
N MET A 53 -13.58 -11.18 -35.84
CA MET A 53 -14.13 -10.85 -37.16
C MET A 53 -13.46 -11.71 -38.23
N ILE A 54 -14.23 -12.60 -38.85
CA ILE A 54 -13.75 -13.50 -39.90
C ILE A 54 -14.01 -12.85 -41.26
N TYR A 55 -12.97 -12.62 -42.05
CA TYR A 55 -13.09 -12.18 -43.44
C TYR A 55 -12.88 -13.37 -44.37
N GLU A 56 -13.85 -13.59 -45.25
CA GLU A 56 -13.79 -14.66 -46.25
C GLU A 56 -12.51 -14.57 -47.11
N ASN A 57 -11.81 -15.70 -47.27
CA ASN A 57 -10.53 -15.84 -47.98
C ASN A 57 -9.34 -15.05 -47.38
N VAL A 58 -9.44 -14.57 -46.14
CA VAL A 58 -8.35 -13.88 -45.45
C VAL A 58 -7.96 -14.67 -44.20
N ILE A 59 -6.67 -15.02 -44.10
CA ILE A 59 -6.09 -15.62 -42.90
C ILE A 59 -5.39 -14.52 -42.11
N ASP A 60 -5.92 -14.20 -40.92
CA ASP A 60 -5.29 -13.26 -40.00
C ASP A 60 -4.16 -13.96 -39.22
N LEU A 61 -2.90 -13.64 -39.56
CA LEU A 61 -1.70 -14.14 -38.90
C LEU A 61 -1.17 -13.18 -37.81
N SER A 62 -1.90 -12.12 -37.46
CA SER A 62 -1.44 -11.12 -36.49
C SER A 62 -1.36 -11.63 -35.05
N GLY A 63 -2.02 -12.77 -34.76
CA GLY A 63 -2.11 -13.33 -33.41
C GLY A 63 -2.89 -12.46 -32.42
N ARG A 64 -3.56 -11.40 -32.90
CA ARG A 64 -4.35 -10.50 -32.05
C ARG A 64 -5.68 -11.16 -31.71
N SER A 65 -5.93 -11.36 -30.42
CA SER A 65 -7.23 -11.79 -29.93
C SER A 65 -8.17 -10.60 -29.75
N THR A 66 -9.46 -10.83 -29.95
CA THR A 66 -10.49 -9.82 -29.69
C THR A 66 -10.51 -9.44 -28.21
N PRO A 67 -10.51 -8.16 -27.81
CA PRO A 67 -10.56 -7.81 -26.39
C PRO A 67 -11.89 -8.23 -25.75
N VAL A 68 -11.82 -8.64 -24.48
CA VAL A 68 -13.00 -8.94 -23.66
C VAL A 68 -13.70 -7.62 -23.28
N PRO A 69 -14.97 -7.40 -23.68
CA PRO A 69 -15.68 -6.16 -23.38
C PRO A 69 -16.05 -6.07 -21.89
N ASN A 70 -16.06 -4.87 -21.33
CA ASN A 70 -16.56 -4.63 -19.97
C ASN A 70 -18.07 -4.35 -19.92
N ILE A 71 -18.64 -3.87 -21.04
CA ILE A 71 -20.03 -3.45 -21.18
C ILE A 71 -20.61 -4.16 -22.40
N CYS A 72 -21.84 -4.65 -22.29
CA CYS A 72 -22.56 -5.21 -23.43
C CYS A 72 -22.93 -4.09 -24.41
N ASP A 73 -22.53 -4.25 -25.66
CA ASP A 73 -22.80 -3.31 -26.75
C ASP A 73 -24.27 -3.26 -27.17
N ASN A 74 -25.06 -4.30 -26.86
CA ASN A 74 -26.47 -4.39 -27.20
C ASN A 74 -27.40 -3.77 -26.14
N CYS A 75 -27.14 -4.01 -24.85
CA CYS A 75 -28.03 -3.56 -23.76
C CYS A 75 -27.40 -2.57 -22.78
N GLY A 76 -26.10 -2.30 -22.89
CA GLY A 76 -25.38 -1.39 -21.99
C GLY A 76 -25.13 -1.93 -20.58
N ALA A 77 -25.54 -3.16 -20.27
CA ALA A 77 -25.28 -3.78 -18.97
C ALA A 77 -23.81 -4.14 -18.79
N ASP A 78 -23.35 -4.08 -17.55
CA ASP A 78 -22.01 -4.50 -17.16
C ASP A 78 -21.87 -6.01 -17.20
N PHE A 79 -20.76 -6.48 -17.75
CA PHE A 79 -20.44 -7.89 -17.62
C PHE A 79 -19.95 -8.19 -16.18
N PRO A 80 -20.19 -9.41 -15.64
CA PRO A 80 -19.87 -9.76 -14.25
C PRO A 80 -18.42 -9.51 -13.82
N TRP A 81 -17.47 -9.62 -14.76
CA TRP A 81 -16.06 -9.38 -14.49
C TRP A 81 -15.70 -7.90 -14.34
N ARG A 82 -16.52 -6.96 -14.86
CA ARG A 82 -16.29 -5.53 -14.69
C ARG A 82 -16.41 -5.13 -13.22
N GLU A 83 -17.47 -5.58 -12.56
CA GLU A 83 -17.71 -5.35 -11.13
C GLU A 83 -16.58 -5.94 -10.27
N LYS A 84 -16.17 -7.18 -10.56
CA LYS A 84 -15.05 -7.82 -9.85
C LYS A 84 -13.74 -7.02 -10.03
N LYS A 85 -13.43 -6.56 -11.25
CA LYS A 85 -12.25 -5.71 -11.52
C LYS A 85 -12.33 -4.38 -10.78
N GLN A 86 -13.51 -3.76 -10.71
CA GLN A 86 -13.72 -2.52 -9.95
C GLN A 86 -13.53 -2.75 -8.45
N LYS A 87 -14.10 -3.83 -7.89
CA LYS A 87 -13.93 -4.18 -6.49
C LYS A 87 -12.47 -4.43 -6.13
N ILE A 88 -11.73 -5.17 -6.97
CA ILE A 88 -10.28 -5.36 -6.79
C ILE A 88 -9.53 -4.02 -6.82
N LYS A 89 -9.89 -3.13 -7.73
CA LYS A 89 -9.29 -1.79 -7.84
C LYS A 89 -9.59 -0.91 -6.61
N GLU A 90 -10.79 -1.01 -6.05
CA GLU A 90 -11.19 -0.34 -4.80
C GLU A 90 -10.46 -0.93 -3.59
N LEU A 91 -10.26 -2.24 -3.54
CA LEU A 91 -9.42 -2.92 -2.54
C LEU A 91 -7.96 -2.47 -2.63
N SER A 92 -7.43 -2.25 -3.84
CA SER A 92 -6.06 -1.74 -4.07
C SER A 92 -5.95 -0.21 -4.06
N ASN A 93 -6.93 0.52 -3.52
CA ASN A 93 -6.86 1.98 -3.47
C ASN A 93 -5.67 2.44 -2.62
N PRO A 94 -4.93 3.48 -3.04
CA PRO A 94 -3.79 4.00 -2.28
C PRO A 94 -4.17 4.42 -0.86
N THR A 95 -5.39 4.92 -0.63
CA THR A 95 -5.88 5.27 0.72
C THR A 95 -6.06 4.06 1.65
N ASN A 96 -6.34 2.87 1.10
CA ASN A 96 -6.42 1.64 1.90
C ASN A 96 -5.02 1.10 2.17
N VAL A 97 -4.14 1.10 1.16
CA VAL A 97 -2.73 0.72 1.33
C VAL A 97 -2.03 1.62 2.36
N GLU A 98 -2.25 2.94 2.28
CA GLU A 98 -1.75 3.94 3.25
C GLU A 98 -2.26 3.66 4.68
N LYS A 99 -3.55 3.33 4.83
CA LYS A 99 -4.14 2.95 6.13
C LYS A 99 -3.58 1.64 6.66
N ASP A 100 -3.38 0.65 5.79
CA ASP A 100 -2.83 -0.65 6.18
C ASP A 100 -1.36 -0.53 6.58
N ALA A 101 -0.55 0.22 5.82
CA ALA A 101 0.86 0.46 6.14
C ALA A 101 1.03 1.24 7.46
N THR A 102 0.28 2.33 7.65
CA THR A 102 0.32 3.09 8.92
C THR A 102 -0.18 2.28 10.11
N PHE A 103 -1.17 1.40 9.91
CA PHE A 103 -1.60 0.46 10.94
C PHE A 103 -0.49 -0.52 11.32
N LEU A 104 0.21 -1.11 10.35
CA LEU A 104 1.32 -2.03 10.59
C LEU A 104 2.49 -1.35 11.33
N ILE A 105 2.86 -0.13 10.94
CA ILE A 105 3.85 0.68 11.66
C ILE A 105 3.37 0.93 13.10
N GLY A 106 2.10 1.30 13.28
CA GLY A 106 1.49 1.46 14.60
C GLY A 106 1.64 0.22 15.48
N VAL A 107 1.34 -0.96 14.95
CA VAL A 107 1.50 -2.24 15.67
C VAL A 107 2.95 -2.48 16.10
N LEU A 108 3.93 -2.21 15.23
CA LEU A 108 5.35 -2.34 15.55
C LEU A 108 5.77 -1.36 16.66
N CYS A 109 5.41 -0.07 16.52
CA CYS A 109 5.69 0.98 17.49
C CYS A 109 5.09 0.66 18.87
N ASP A 110 3.83 0.24 18.93
CA ASP A 110 3.13 -0.06 20.18
C ASP A 110 3.77 -1.23 20.95
N ARG A 111 4.41 -2.16 20.23
CA ARG A 111 5.14 -3.29 20.82
C ARG A 111 6.61 -2.99 21.07
N PHE A 112 7.13 -1.86 20.60
CA PHE A 112 8.55 -1.53 20.63
C PHE A 112 9.13 -1.60 22.05
N HIS A 113 8.51 -0.94 23.03
CA HIS A 113 9.01 -0.94 24.41
C HIS A 113 9.04 -2.35 25.03
N LEU A 114 8.05 -3.19 24.71
CA LEU A 114 8.02 -4.58 25.18
C LEU A 114 9.20 -5.38 24.59
N ILE A 115 9.49 -5.19 23.31
CA ILE A 115 10.63 -5.82 22.63
C ILE A 115 11.94 -5.36 23.27
N VAL A 116 12.11 -4.06 23.53
CA VAL A 116 13.30 -3.53 24.22
C VAL A 116 13.49 -4.18 25.60
N LYS A 117 12.41 -4.32 26.39
CA LYS A 117 12.49 -5.02 27.69
C LYS A 117 12.86 -6.49 27.53
N GLN A 118 12.32 -7.17 26.53
CA GLN A 118 12.64 -8.58 26.24
C GLN A 118 14.10 -8.76 25.82
N LEU A 119 14.65 -7.84 25.01
CA LEU A 119 16.05 -7.89 24.59
C LEU A 119 17.02 -7.78 25.77
N ARG A 120 16.62 -7.16 26.88
CA ARG A 120 17.40 -7.09 28.13
C ARG A 120 17.31 -8.36 28.97
N GLN A 121 16.29 -9.20 28.79
CA GLN A 121 16.14 -10.48 29.49
C GLN A 121 16.91 -11.58 28.76
N ARG A 122 18.23 -11.61 28.98
CA ARG A 122 19.14 -12.53 28.30
C ARG A 122 19.57 -13.68 29.20
N HIS A 123 19.71 -14.87 28.60
CA HIS A 123 20.31 -16.02 29.27
C HIS A 123 21.79 -15.72 29.62
N ASN A 124 22.19 -16.01 30.86
CA ASN A 124 23.55 -15.80 31.38
C ASN A 124 24.11 -14.38 31.14
N ASP A 125 23.28 -13.35 31.32
CA ASP A 125 23.70 -11.94 31.26
C ASP A 125 24.47 -11.57 29.99
N ARG A 126 24.15 -12.23 28.87
CA ARG A 126 24.85 -11.99 27.60
C ARG A 126 24.59 -10.57 27.10
N PRO A 127 25.58 -9.95 26.43
CA PRO A 127 25.41 -8.65 25.78
C PRO A 127 24.23 -8.63 24.81
N THR A 128 23.58 -7.47 24.72
CA THR A 128 22.40 -7.22 23.88
C THR A 128 22.46 -5.83 23.25
N LEU A 129 21.50 -5.52 22.39
CA LEU A 129 21.29 -4.16 21.90
C LEU A 129 20.63 -3.33 23.00
N ASP A 130 21.36 -2.38 23.56
CA ASP A 130 20.81 -1.40 24.51
C ASP A 130 20.40 -0.12 23.79
N ILE A 131 19.21 0.38 24.12
CA ILE A 131 18.64 1.58 23.50
C ILE A 131 19.00 2.81 24.33
N ASN A 132 20.09 3.50 23.97
CA ASN A 132 20.61 4.65 24.69
C ASN A 132 20.17 5.97 24.02
N ASP A 133 20.25 6.03 22.69
CA ASP A 133 19.95 7.22 21.89
C ASP A 133 18.99 6.94 20.72
N GLU A 134 18.83 7.94 19.84
CA GLU A 134 17.94 7.89 18.67
C GLU A 134 18.42 6.89 17.62
N TYR A 135 19.73 6.72 17.45
CA TYR A 135 20.28 5.78 16.48
C TYR A 135 20.02 4.33 16.91
N ASP A 136 20.11 4.03 18.22
CA ASP A 136 19.74 2.71 18.72
C ASP A 136 18.25 2.40 18.49
N VAL A 137 17.38 3.42 18.62
CA VAL A 137 15.95 3.28 18.30
C VAL A 137 15.76 3.00 16.81
N GLN A 138 16.48 3.72 15.95
CA GLN A 138 16.46 3.52 14.50
C GLN A 138 16.90 2.11 14.12
N ASP A 139 17.99 1.60 14.69
CA ASP A 139 18.50 0.26 14.37
C ASP A 139 17.49 -0.85 14.69
N LEU A 140 16.86 -0.78 15.87
CA LEU A 140 15.82 -1.74 16.24
C LEU A 140 14.58 -1.56 15.38
N LEU A 141 14.11 -0.32 15.16
CA LEU A 141 12.91 -0.06 14.37
C LEU A 141 13.09 -0.51 12.91
N HIS A 142 14.23 -0.23 12.29
CA HIS A 142 14.55 -0.68 10.93
C HIS A 142 14.46 -2.21 10.82
N SER A 143 15.00 -2.92 11.81
CA SER A 143 14.91 -4.38 11.86
C SER A 143 13.46 -4.88 11.93
N LEU A 144 12.58 -4.16 12.65
CA LEU A 144 11.17 -4.49 12.76
C LEU A 144 10.36 -4.13 11.50
N LEU A 145 10.68 -3.01 10.85
CA LEU A 145 10.02 -2.60 9.60
C LEU A 145 10.20 -3.64 8.49
N LYS A 146 11.36 -4.31 8.44
CA LYS A 146 11.66 -5.40 7.49
C LYS A 146 10.70 -6.60 7.58
N ILE A 147 9.85 -6.68 8.61
CA ILE A 147 8.81 -7.71 8.71
C ILE A 147 7.71 -7.49 7.66
N TYR A 148 7.41 -6.23 7.33
CA TYR A 148 6.26 -5.87 6.48
C TYR A 148 6.62 -5.09 5.21
N PHE A 149 7.81 -4.49 5.14
CA PHE A 149 8.19 -3.56 4.08
C PHE A 149 9.49 -4.00 3.39
N ASP A 150 9.51 -3.96 2.06
CA ASP A 150 10.63 -4.40 1.23
C ASP A 150 11.58 -3.24 0.84
N ASP A 151 11.08 -2.11 0.33
CA ASP A 151 11.90 -0.90 -0.03
C ASP A 151 11.91 0.11 1.13
N ILE A 152 12.76 -0.18 2.13
CA ILE A 152 13.07 0.74 3.24
C ILE A 152 14.39 1.44 2.95
N ARG A 153 14.35 2.76 2.82
CA ARG A 153 15.53 3.58 2.52
C ARG A 153 15.97 4.34 3.76
N PRO A 154 17.06 3.91 4.42
CA PRO A 154 17.57 4.61 5.58
C PRO A 154 18.27 5.89 5.13
N GLU A 155 18.02 6.97 5.86
CA GLU A 155 18.80 8.19 5.80
C GLU A 155 18.95 8.79 4.37
N GLU A 156 17.85 8.87 3.62
CA GLU A 156 17.84 9.39 2.24
C GLU A 156 17.84 10.93 2.19
N TRP A 157 18.61 11.49 1.25
CA TRP A 157 18.65 12.94 1.03
C TRP A 157 17.41 13.39 0.26
N ASN A 158 16.59 14.20 0.91
CA ASN A 158 15.42 14.81 0.29
C ASN A 158 15.80 16.05 -0.54
N PRO A 159 15.07 16.35 -1.64
CA PRO A 159 15.24 17.59 -2.39
C PRO A 159 15.19 18.80 -1.45
N SER A 160 16.13 19.73 -1.60
CA SER A 160 16.26 20.86 -0.68
C SER A 160 15.04 21.78 -0.73
N TYR A 161 14.43 22.06 0.43
CA TYR A 161 13.50 23.16 0.60
C TYR A 161 14.19 24.27 1.39
N ALA A 162 14.11 25.51 0.92
CA ALA A 162 14.75 26.69 1.53
C ALA A 162 16.28 26.56 1.80
N GLY A 163 17.00 25.78 0.97
CA GLY A 163 18.46 25.68 1.03
C GLY A 163 19.04 24.74 2.10
N SER A 164 18.18 24.01 2.84
CA SER A 164 18.61 22.93 3.73
C SER A 164 18.12 21.60 3.17
N SER A 165 19.07 20.73 2.81
CA SER A 165 18.76 19.31 2.63
C SER A 165 18.71 18.68 4.02
N THR A 166 17.60 18.03 4.35
CA THR A 166 17.46 17.26 5.59
C THR A 166 17.26 15.80 5.25
N ARG A 167 17.97 14.97 6.01
CA ARG A 167 18.05 13.53 5.85
C ARG A 167 16.93 12.93 6.68
N SER A 168 15.99 12.23 6.04
CA SER A 168 14.92 11.53 6.76
C SER A 168 15.43 10.21 7.31
N ASP A 169 15.02 9.83 8.53
CA ASP A 169 15.49 8.58 9.15
C ASP A 169 15.13 7.36 8.30
N PHE A 170 13.86 7.23 7.89
CA PHE A 170 13.43 6.23 6.92
C PHE A 170 12.45 6.78 5.89
N LEU A 171 12.65 6.41 4.62
CA LEU A 171 11.65 6.52 3.57
C LEU A 171 11.16 5.12 3.18
N LEU A 172 9.86 4.88 3.35
CA LEU A 172 9.14 3.75 2.76
C LEU A 172 8.59 4.22 1.41
N LYS A 173 9.34 3.94 0.34
CA LYS A 173 9.13 4.60 -0.94
C LYS A 173 7.83 4.18 -1.61
N ASP A 174 7.53 2.88 -1.60
CA ASP A 174 6.35 2.33 -2.26
C ASP A 174 5.06 2.75 -1.54
N GLU A 175 5.14 2.92 -0.22
CA GLU A 175 4.06 3.37 0.66
C GLU A 175 3.96 4.90 0.73
N GLN A 176 4.96 5.63 0.22
CA GLN A 176 5.07 7.10 0.29
C GLN A 176 5.03 7.64 1.74
N ILE A 177 5.67 6.92 2.66
CA ILE A 177 5.71 7.24 4.09
C ILE A 177 7.13 7.61 4.50
N ILE A 178 7.28 8.76 5.15
CA ILE A 178 8.49 9.12 5.88
C ILE A 178 8.29 8.76 7.35
N ILE A 179 9.27 8.09 7.95
CA ILE A 179 9.30 7.85 9.39
C ILE A 179 10.41 8.70 9.98
N GLU A 180 10.06 9.51 10.97
CA GLU A 180 10.98 10.33 11.75
C GLU A 180 11.03 9.77 13.18
N VAL A 181 12.22 9.51 13.69
CA VAL A 181 12.45 8.87 14.99
C VAL A 181 13.02 9.88 15.97
N LYS A 182 12.43 9.94 17.17
CA LYS A 182 12.99 10.69 18.30
C LYS A 182 13.11 9.81 19.54
N LYS A 183 14.07 10.12 20.41
CA LYS A 183 14.19 9.53 21.74
C LYS A 183 14.35 10.63 22.76
N THR A 184 13.45 10.66 23.74
CA THR A 184 13.55 11.65 24.81
C THR A 184 14.80 11.44 25.65
N ARG A 185 15.25 12.54 26.25
CA ARG A 185 16.38 12.59 27.18
C ARG A 185 16.27 13.83 28.04
N THR A 186 17.17 14.00 29.00
CA THR A 186 17.19 15.16 29.90
C THR A 186 17.07 16.51 29.19
N GLY A 187 17.66 16.64 27.98
CA GLY A 187 17.61 17.86 27.16
C GLY A 187 16.51 17.90 26.08
N LEU A 188 15.77 16.81 25.86
CA LEU A 188 14.70 16.69 24.86
C LEU A 188 13.42 16.21 25.54
N LYS A 189 12.73 17.14 26.19
CA LYS A 189 11.43 16.92 26.87
C LYS A 189 10.29 17.44 26.00
N ALA A 190 9.06 17.41 26.51
CA ALA A 190 7.83 17.80 25.80
C ALA A 190 7.96 19.09 24.94
N LYS A 191 8.50 20.18 25.50
CA LYS A 191 8.65 21.45 24.78
C LYS A 191 9.61 21.33 23.59
N GLN A 192 10.83 20.86 23.85
CA GLN A 192 11.86 20.74 22.82
C GLN A 192 11.46 19.73 21.74
N LEU A 193 10.80 18.64 22.13
CA LEU A 193 10.25 17.67 21.19
C LEU A 193 9.23 18.31 20.27
N GLY A 194 8.27 19.06 20.82
CA GLY A 194 7.26 19.75 20.02
C GLY A 194 7.88 20.75 19.03
N GLU A 195 8.88 21.53 19.48
CA GLU A 195 9.61 22.47 18.62
C GLU A 195 10.30 21.76 17.44
N GLN A 196 10.96 20.61 17.69
CA GLN A 196 11.60 19.82 16.63
C GLN A 196 10.57 19.23 15.66
N LEU A 197 9.53 18.58 16.17
CA LEU A 197 8.50 17.95 15.33
C LEU A 197 7.76 18.98 14.45
N ILE A 198 7.54 20.20 14.93
CA ILE A 198 6.95 21.28 14.10
C ILE A 198 7.85 21.61 12.91
N ILE A 199 9.17 21.67 13.12
CA ILE A 199 10.14 21.93 12.05
C ILE A 199 10.11 20.77 11.05
N ASP A 200 10.13 19.52 11.52
CA ASP A 200 10.08 18.33 10.68
C ASP A 200 8.79 18.30 9.84
N ILE A 201 7.63 18.53 10.46
CA ILE A 201 6.32 18.62 9.77
C ILE A 201 6.34 19.70 8.68
N ALA A 202 6.83 20.90 9.01
CA ALA A 202 6.87 22.01 8.06
C ALA A 202 7.81 21.72 6.88
N HIS A 203 8.92 21.02 7.13
CA HIS A 203 9.86 20.61 6.09
C HIS A 203 9.20 19.61 5.12
N TYR A 204 8.66 18.51 5.63
CA TYR A 204 8.14 17.44 4.79
C TYR A 204 6.83 17.79 4.06
N LYS A 205 6.01 18.67 4.63
CA LYS A 205 4.79 19.16 3.96
C LYS A 205 5.08 19.86 2.62
N ASN A 206 6.26 20.45 2.46
CA ASN A 206 6.68 21.13 1.24
C ASN A 206 7.43 20.23 0.24
N ASN A 207 7.65 18.95 0.58
CA ASN A 207 8.45 18.04 -0.21
C ASN A 207 7.58 17.14 -1.11
N PHE A 208 7.73 17.26 -2.42
CA PHE A 208 6.89 16.60 -3.43
C PHE A 208 7.24 15.12 -3.58
N GLY A 209 6.67 14.25 -2.74
CA GLY A 209 6.83 12.80 -2.92
C GLY A 209 6.17 11.91 -1.88
N CYS A 210 6.00 12.43 -0.65
CA CYS A 210 5.46 11.66 0.47
C CYS A 210 4.08 12.17 0.87
N LYS A 211 3.20 11.23 1.22
CA LYS A 211 1.83 11.53 1.65
C LYS A 211 1.67 11.44 3.16
N ILE A 212 2.58 10.76 3.84
CA ILE A 212 2.49 10.53 5.27
C ILE A 212 3.84 10.82 5.92
N LEU A 213 3.79 11.59 7.01
CA LEU A 213 4.88 11.70 7.97
C LEU A 213 4.46 10.99 9.25
N TYR A 214 5.21 9.96 9.62
CA TYR A 214 5.01 9.18 10.82
C TYR A 214 6.14 9.48 11.82
N CYS A 215 5.85 10.26 12.85
CA CYS A 215 6.80 10.60 13.90
C CYS A 215 6.70 9.58 15.03
N PHE A 216 7.70 8.71 15.16
CA PHE A 216 7.82 7.77 16.27
C PHE A 216 8.72 8.34 17.37
N VAL A 217 8.18 8.49 18.58
CA VAL A 217 8.91 9.03 19.73
C VAL A 217 9.02 7.96 20.81
N TYR A 218 10.24 7.61 21.17
CA TYR A 218 10.51 6.67 22.27
C TYR A 218 10.84 7.44 23.56
N ASP A 219 9.95 7.36 24.55
CA ASP A 219 10.09 7.98 25.87
C ASP A 219 10.13 6.95 27.01
N PRO A 220 11.18 6.10 27.09
CA PRO A 220 11.23 5.03 28.08
C PRO A 220 11.34 5.50 29.53
N GLU A 221 11.75 6.74 29.77
CA GLU A 221 11.91 7.30 31.12
C GLU A 221 10.77 8.23 31.57
N GLY A 222 9.79 8.53 30.70
CA GLY A 222 8.62 9.33 31.05
C GLY A 222 8.90 10.83 31.19
N TYR A 223 9.76 11.38 30.33
CA TYR A 223 10.01 12.82 30.26
C TYR A 223 8.80 13.62 29.76
N ILE A 224 7.82 12.95 29.14
CA ILE A 224 6.59 13.54 28.62
C ILE A 224 5.44 13.12 29.53
N SER A 225 4.94 14.05 30.34
CA SER A 225 3.86 13.78 31.30
C SER A 225 2.50 13.53 30.65
N ASN A 226 2.20 14.17 29.52
CA ASN A 226 0.96 13.98 28.76
C ASN A 226 1.24 13.70 27.28
N PRO A 227 1.66 12.47 26.91
CA PRO A 227 1.96 12.12 25.53
C PRO A 227 0.78 12.33 24.59
N LYS A 228 -0.43 11.95 25.03
CA LYS A 228 -1.67 12.10 24.24
C LYS A 228 -1.95 13.54 23.83
N GLY A 229 -1.57 14.51 24.66
CA GLY A 229 -1.70 15.93 24.34
C GLY A 229 -0.86 16.30 23.12
N ILE A 230 0.44 15.99 23.15
CA ILE A 230 1.36 16.26 22.03
C ILE A 230 0.92 15.52 20.76
N GLU A 231 0.51 14.26 20.90
CA GLU A 231 0.02 13.47 19.76
C GLU A 231 -1.18 14.12 19.09
N SER A 232 -2.15 14.59 19.89
CA SER A 232 -3.37 15.22 19.38
C SER A 232 -3.11 16.61 18.79
N ASP A 233 -2.19 17.37 19.36
CA ASP A 233 -1.86 18.73 18.91
C ASP A 233 -1.08 18.74 17.59
N LEU A 234 -0.25 17.72 17.36
CA LEU A 234 0.66 17.66 16.20
C LEU A 234 0.18 16.73 15.08
N SER A 235 -0.60 15.68 15.39
CA SER A 235 -1.16 14.81 14.35
C SER A 235 -2.25 15.55 13.58
N LYS A 236 -2.19 15.48 12.25
CA LYS A 236 -3.11 16.21 11.37
C LYS A 236 -3.44 15.38 10.15
N ASN A 237 -4.73 15.30 9.83
CA ASN A 237 -5.21 14.72 8.58
C ASN A 237 -5.57 15.85 7.62
N GLU A 238 -4.64 16.22 6.73
CA GLU A 238 -4.86 17.22 5.69
C GLU A 238 -4.95 16.55 4.32
N THR A 239 -5.71 17.15 3.40
CA THR A 239 -5.81 16.66 2.03
C THR A 239 -4.44 16.65 1.34
N GLY A 240 -3.91 15.45 1.09
CA GLY A 240 -2.64 15.22 0.40
C GLY A 240 -1.42 15.05 1.31
N PHE A 241 -1.54 15.29 2.62
CA PHE A 241 -0.46 15.08 3.58
C PHE A 241 -1.01 14.78 4.98
N ASN A 242 -0.67 13.61 5.52
CA ASN A 242 -1.11 13.15 6.84
C ASN A 242 0.07 13.07 7.81
N VAL A 243 -0.09 13.62 9.01
CA VAL A 243 0.91 13.56 10.08
C VAL A 243 0.37 12.67 11.19
N ILE A 244 1.15 11.68 11.57
CA ILE A 244 0.87 10.78 12.70
C ILE A 244 2.02 10.92 13.68
N VAL A 245 1.72 11.27 14.93
CA VAL A 245 2.70 11.27 16.02
C VAL A 245 2.33 10.13 16.98
N ASN A 246 3.28 9.23 17.25
CA ASN A 246 3.11 8.12 18.19
C ASN A 246 4.26 8.12 19.22
N ILE A 247 3.93 8.41 20.48
CA ILE A 247 4.84 8.42 21.62
C ILE A 247 4.64 7.14 22.42
N ILE A 248 5.73 6.38 22.65
CA ILE A 248 5.73 5.07 23.31
C ILE A 248 6.82 5.02 24.39
N PRO A 249 6.60 4.36 25.55
CA PRO A 249 5.37 3.67 25.97
C PRO A 249 4.24 4.62 26.37
N LYS A 250 3.00 4.10 26.33
CA LYS A 250 1.82 4.79 26.85
C LYS A 250 1.70 4.54 28.35
N GLY A 251 1.61 5.62 29.13
CA GLY A 251 1.39 5.54 30.57
C GLY A 251 2.68 5.28 31.34
N HIS A 252 3.17 6.33 32.00
CA HIS A 252 4.16 6.27 33.07
C HIS A 252 3.47 6.55 34.39
#